data_AF-A0A523U1D9-F1
#
_entry.id   AF-A0A523U1D9-F1
#
_cell.length_a   1.000
_cell.length_b   1.000
_cell.length_c   1.000
_cell.angle_alpha   90.00
_cell.angle_beta   90.00
_cell.angle_gamma   90.00
#
_symmetry.space_group_name_H-M   'P 1'
#
loop_
_entity.id
_entity.type
_entity.pdbx_description
1 polymer ?
#
loop_
_entity_poly.entity_id
_entity_poly.type
_entity_poly.pdbx_seq_one_letter_code
_entity_poly.pdbx_strand_id
1 'polypeptide(L)'
;MTDDLNGISSKRGSGHGDRRRWLPKQVISGENERIFSVLPESVLTNFLNPTSENALLWNVIYPLAQPTISLMDLLNIRPLWGNPNEENKADDALTPYYWGYDVEGVRLDKLGDVLLMIDGSGPKTEVDLYFLGERNLILVESKRKSGFGRCSRFTKRRCPEMHLPAGDDRLPCRYWEIEKSCFTSHLTMGPRPKPDSESPTCNRHYQLARTLTIGRELADLLEREFHLWVFAPRSHWSKLEKDWLDFTERVKDDSLWRRLRVIAWEDIQKIAGR
;
A
#
# COMPACT_ATOMS: atom_id res chain seq x y z
N MET A 1 17.07 55.00 -40.67
CA MET A 1 15.61 54.98 -40.45
C MET A 1 15.13 53.58 -40.76
N THR A 2 14.69 52.89 -39.70
CA THR A 2 13.87 51.66 -39.62
C THR A 2 14.43 50.38 -40.28
N ASP A 3 14.89 49.38 -39.51
CA ASP A 3 14.10 48.35 -38.76
C ASP A 3 13.42 47.38 -39.76
N ASP A 4 13.38 46.04 -39.66
CA ASP A 4 13.61 45.11 -38.55
C ASP A 4 13.59 43.65 -39.09
N LEU A 5 14.34 42.77 -38.41
CA LEU A 5 14.01 41.40 -37.95
C LEU A 5 13.69 40.18 -38.87
N ASN A 6 14.28 39.06 -38.41
CA ASN A 6 13.86 37.64 -38.47
C ASN A 6 14.21 36.81 -39.73
N GLY A 7 14.85 35.64 -39.64
CA GLY A 7 15.26 34.87 -38.47
C GLY A 7 16.12 33.67 -38.88
N ILE A 8 17.23 33.49 -38.17
CA ILE A 8 18.00 32.25 -38.14
C ILE A 8 17.99 31.84 -36.67
N SER A 9 17.37 30.71 -36.34
CA SER A 9 17.64 30.06 -35.06
C SER A 9 17.61 28.55 -35.20
N SER A 10 18.81 28.02 -35.00
CA SER A 10 19.21 26.65 -34.83
C SER A 10 18.29 25.82 -33.93
N LYS A 11 17.97 24.61 -34.40
CA LYS A 11 17.58 23.48 -33.56
C LYS A 11 18.67 23.22 -32.51
N ARG A 12 18.40 23.55 -31.24
CA ARG A 12 19.18 23.08 -30.08
C ARG A 12 18.33 22.15 -29.24
N GLY A 13 18.92 20.98 -28.98
CA GLY A 13 18.70 20.04 -27.88
C GLY A 13 17.35 20.02 -27.17
N SER A 14 16.60 18.94 -27.36
CA SER A 14 15.57 18.50 -26.43
C SER A 14 16.23 18.16 -25.09
N GLY A 15 16.30 19.13 -24.19
CA GLY A 15 16.65 18.90 -22.79
C GLY A 15 15.64 17.94 -22.19
N HIS A 16 16.12 16.83 -21.63
CA HIS A 16 15.39 16.08 -20.61
C HIS A 16 15.06 17.07 -19.49
N GLY A 17 13.80 17.53 -19.48
CA GLY A 17 13.27 18.38 -18.43
C GLY A 17 13.39 17.63 -17.10
N ASP A 18 14.19 18.20 -16.20
CA ASP A 18 14.39 17.75 -14.84
C ASP A 18 13.03 17.67 -14.12
N ARG A 19 12.50 16.45 -13.96
CA ARG A 19 11.18 16.17 -13.38
C ARG A 19 11.08 16.52 -11.88
N ARG A 20 12.17 17.00 -11.26
CA ARG A 20 12.25 17.37 -9.84
C ARG A 20 11.55 18.68 -9.47
N ARG A 21 10.99 19.42 -10.44
CA ARG A 21 10.54 20.82 -10.22
C ARG A 21 9.19 21.00 -9.50
N TRP A 22 8.51 19.92 -9.08
CA TRP A 22 7.11 19.99 -8.65
C TRP A 22 6.84 19.74 -7.17
N LEU A 23 7.80 19.23 -6.38
CA LEU A 23 7.55 19.01 -4.96
C LEU A 23 7.59 20.34 -4.19
N PRO A 24 6.64 20.63 -3.29
CA PRO A 24 6.67 21.82 -2.47
C PRO A 24 7.95 21.82 -1.64
N LYS A 25 8.91 22.68 -2.01
CA LYS A 25 10.14 22.87 -1.24
C LYS A 25 9.76 23.22 0.20
N GLN A 26 10.39 22.55 1.17
CA GLN A 26 10.29 22.79 2.63
C GLN A 26 9.24 22.00 3.43
N VAL A 27 8.47 21.08 2.84
CA VAL A 27 7.47 20.28 3.59
C VAL A 27 7.83 18.79 3.70
N ILE A 28 8.69 18.31 2.81
CA ILE A 28 8.97 16.88 2.64
C ILE A 28 10.41 16.61 3.09
N SER A 29 10.59 15.77 4.12
CA SER A 29 11.93 15.35 4.57
C SER A 29 12.67 14.63 3.44
N GLY A 30 13.97 14.85 3.27
CA GLY A 30 14.72 14.15 2.22
C GLY A 30 14.19 14.39 0.79
N GLU A 31 13.67 15.57 0.47
CA GLU A 31 13.10 15.89 -0.87
C GLU A 31 14.06 15.62 -2.06
N ASN A 32 15.36 15.47 -1.80
CA ASN A 32 16.38 15.16 -2.78
C ASN A 32 16.66 13.66 -2.94
N GLU A 33 15.97 12.80 -2.20
CA GLU A 33 16.12 11.34 -2.31
C GLU A 33 15.79 10.85 -3.72
N ARG A 34 16.50 9.82 -4.17
CA ARG A 34 16.35 9.28 -5.54
C ARG A 34 14.99 8.65 -5.76
N ILE A 35 14.35 8.15 -4.72
CA ILE A 35 13.00 7.58 -4.78
C ILE A 35 12.00 8.49 -5.52
N PHE A 36 12.05 9.80 -5.30
CA PHE A 36 11.12 10.75 -5.93
C PHE A 36 11.25 10.84 -7.45
N SER A 37 12.32 10.29 -8.04
CA SER A 37 12.49 10.20 -9.49
C SER A 37 11.84 8.96 -10.12
N VAL A 38 11.48 7.95 -9.31
CA VAL A 38 10.95 6.65 -9.79
C VAL A 38 9.51 6.38 -9.33
N LEU A 39 8.97 7.16 -8.39
CA LEU A 39 7.61 6.96 -7.90
C LEU A 39 6.55 7.19 -9.00
N PRO A 40 5.42 6.48 -8.95
CA PRO A 40 4.29 6.74 -9.83
C PRO A 40 3.79 8.19 -9.75
N GLU A 41 3.29 8.72 -10.86
CA GLU A 41 2.77 10.09 -10.92
C GLU A 41 1.58 10.33 -9.96
N SER A 42 0.75 9.31 -9.75
CA SER A 42 -0.33 9.31 -8.75
C SER A 42 0.19 9.59 -7.34
N VAL A 43 1.28 8.91 -6.95
CA VAL A 43 1.94 9.07 -5.66
C VAL A 43 2.58 10.46 -5.55
N LEU A 44 3.32 10.89 -6.58
CA LEU A 44 3.96 12.22 -6.60
C LEU A 44 2.95 13.36 -6.51
N THR A 45 1.78 13.22 -7.16
CA THR A 45 0.71 14.22 -7.10
C THR A 45 0.17 14.37 -5.68
N ASN A 46 0.08 13.29 -4.90
CA ASN A 46 -0.36 13.37 -3.50
C ASN A 46 0.59 14.17 -2.61
N PHE A 47 1.89 14.18 -2.93
CA PHE A 47 2.87 14.98 -2.20
C PHE A 47 2.73 16.49 -2.41
N LEU A 48 2.02 16.92 -3.46
CA LEU A 48 1.66 18.34 -3.65
C LEU A 48 0.74 18.85 -2.54
N ASN A 49 0.03 17.96 -1.85
CA ASN A 49 -0.76 18.28 -0.68
C ASN A 49 0.00 17.81 0.59
N PRO A 50 0.55 18.74 1.40
CA PRO A 50 1.18 18.46 2.70
C PRO A 50 0.31 17.64 3.67
N THR A 51 -1.00 17.71 3.49
CA THR A 51 -1.99 17.04 4.33
C THR A 51 -2.49 15.73 3.74
N SER A 52 -1.83 15.19 2.71
CA SER A 52 -2.13 13.86 2.18
C SER A 52 -1.70 12.74 3.14
N GLU A 53 -2.18 11.53 2.84
CA GLU A 53 -1.79 10.29 3.50
C GLU A 53 -0.32 9.95 3.19
N ASN A 54 0.08 10.08 1.91
CA ASN A 54 1.45 9.85 1.45
C ASN A 54 2.46 10.78 2.11
N ALA A 55 2.13 12.08 2.22
CA ALA A 55 3.00 13.05 2.88
C ALA A 55 3.14 12.75 4.38
N LEU A 56 2.06 12.33 5.04
CA LEU A 56 2.11 11.92 6.46
C LEU A 56 3.00 10.68 6.65
N LEU A 57 2.77 9.63 5.86
CA LEU A 57 3.54 8.40 5.93
C LEU A 57 5.03 8.66 5.72
N TRP A 58 5.38 9.37 4.65
CA TRP A 58 6.77 9.71 4.36
C TRP A 58 7.41 10.53 5.47
N ASN A 59 6.79 11.66 5.86
CA ASN A 59 7.39 12.57 6.85
C ASN A 59 7.51 11.98 8.25
N VAL A 60 6.72 10.94 8.59
CA VAL A 60 6.82 10.24 9.87
C VAL A 60 7.83 9.09 9.81
N ILE A 61 7.77 8.26 8.75
CA ILE A 61 8.56 7.03 8.68
C ILE A 61 9.96 7.26 8.13
N TYR A 62 10.13 8.11 7.11
CA TYR A 62 11.45 8.38 6.53
C TYR A 62 12.50 8.75 7.58
N PRO A 63 12.32 9.79 8.44
CA PRO A 63 13.34 10.15 9.41
C PRO A 63 13.58 9.07 10.48
N LEU A 64 12.58 8.24 10.75
CA LEU A 64 12.65 7.20 11.77
C LEU A 64 13.37 5.93 11.30
N ALA A 65 13.26 5.58 10.01
CA ALA A 65 13.64 4.27 9.49
C ALA A 65 14.83 4.34 8.51
N GLN A 66 15.74 5.31 8.65
CA GLN A 66 16.96 5.38 7.84
C GLN A 66 18.20 4.81 8.55
N PRO A 67 18.97 3.90 7.92
CA PRO A 67 18.60 3.09 6.75
C PRO A 67 17.62 1.95 7.10
N THR A 68 17.46 1.65 8.39
CA THR A 68 16.62 0.57 8.91
C THR A 68 15.96 1.00 10.21
N ILE A 69 14.88 0.32 10.59
CA ILE A 69 14.25 0.43 11.92
C ILE A 69 14.23 -0.95 12.61
N SER A 70 14.37 -0.98 13.93
CA SER A 70 14.23 -2.20 14.72
C SER A 70 12.77 -2.70 14.69
N LEU A 71 12.58 -3.98 14.39
CA LEU A 71 11.28 -4.64 14.56
C LEU A 71 10.82 -4.55 16.02
N MET A 72 11.72 -4.75 16.98
CA MET A 72 11.37 -4.67 18.40
C MET A 72 10.87 -3.29 18.81
N ASP A 73 11.48 -2.22 18.30
CA ASP A 73 10.99 -0.85 18.56
C ASP A 73 9.55 -0.65 18.07
N LEU A 74 9.22 -1.20 16.90
CA LEU A 74 7.86 -1.18 16.37
C LEU A 74 6.89 -2.08 17.15
N LEU A 75 7.32 -3.29 17.53
CA LEU A 75 6.49 -4.24 18.28
C LEU A 75 6.16 -3.72 19.69
N ASN A 76 7.07 -2.95 20.30
CA ASN A 76 6.91 -2.31 21.60
C ASN A 76 5.88 -1.18 21.60
N ILE A 77 5.43 -0.71 20.45
CA ILE A 77 4.31 0.23 20.37
C ILE A 77 3.03 -0.50 20.80
N ARG A 78 2.36 0.03 21.82
CA ARG A 78 1.04 -0.48 22.20
C ARG A 78 0.06 -0.27 21.04
N PRO A 79 -0.46 -1.35 20.43
CA PRO A 79 -1.34 -1.20 19.28
C PRO A 79 -2.73 -0.70 19.70
N LEU A 80 -3.43 -0.10 18.76
CA LEU A 80 -4.88 0.14 18.84
C LEU A 80 -5.65 -1.19 18.84
N TRP A 81 -5.15 -2.16 18.06
CA TRP A 81 -5.67 -3.53 18.00
C TRP A 81 -4.57 -4.51 17.61
N GLY A 82 -4.64 -5.73 18.13
CA GLY A 82 -3.66 -6.80 17.92
C GLY A 82 -2.87 -7.09 19.20
N ASN A 83 -2.04 -8.12 19.17
CA ASN A 83 -1.28 -8.52 20.34
C ASN A 83 -0.04 -7.60 20.50
N PRO A 84 0.19 -6.93 21.65
CA PRO A 84 1.41 -6.17 21.89
C PRO A 84 2.66 -7.07 21.99
N ASN A 85 2.53 -8.29 22.51
CA ASN A 85 3.64 -9.21 22.76
C ASN A 85 3.62 -10.38 21.77
N GLU A 86 4.48 -10.32 20.75
CA GLU A 86 4.92 -11.55 20.11
C GLU A 86 6.05 -12.13 20.96
N GLU A 87 5.75 -13.23 21.67
CA GLU A 87 6.72 -13.92 22.53
C GLU A 87 7.96 -14.31 21.71
N ASN A 88 9.15 -13.94 22.22
CA ASN A 88 10.46 -14.44 21.78
C ASN A 88 10.83 -14.24 20.30
N LYS A 89 10.48 -13.10 19.69
CA LYS A 89 11.06 -12.76 18.38
C LYS A 89 12.42 -12.09 18.56
N ALA A 90 13.42 -12.65 17.89
CA ALA A 90 14.70 -11.97 17.72
C ALA A 90 14.45 -10.66 16.97
N ASP A 91 15.17 -9.61 17.36
CA ASP A 91 15.09 -8.34 16.64
C ASP A 91 15.51 -8.51 15.17
N ASP A 92 14.92 -7.71 14.30
CA ASP A 92 15.14 -7.72 12.86
C ASP A 92 15.32 -6.29 12.38
N ALA A 93 16.37 -6.03 11.61
CA ALA A 93 16.65 -4.71 11.07
C ALA A 93 15.84 -4.53 9.78
N LEU A 94 14.80 -3.70 9.85
CA LEU A 94 13.81 -3.56 8.81
C LEU A 94 14.15 -2.39 7.88
N THR A 95 14.43 -2.68 6.61
CA THR A 95 14.59 -1.69 5.54
C THR A 95 13.22 -1.24 5.03
N PRO A 96 12.92 0.08 5.00
CA PRO A 96 11.65 0.57 4.46
C PRO A 96 11.67 0.66 2.92
N TYR A 97 10.60 0.17 2.29
CA TYR A 97 10.28 0.41 0.89
C TYR A 97 8.92 1.13 0.80
N TYR A 98 8.91 2.36 0.27
CA TYR A 98 7.73 3.19 0.09
C TYR A 98 7.14 2.97 -1.29
N TRP A 99 5.87 2.55 -1.37
CA TRP A 99 5.22 2.18 -2.64
C TRP A 99 6.03 1.16 -3.47
N GLY A 100 6.81 0.34 -2.78
CA GLY A 100 7.67 -0.70 -3.35
C GLY A 100 9.08 -0.27 -3.75
N TYR A 101 9.52 0.94 -3.40
CA TYR A 101 10.89 1.43 -3.66
C TYR A 101 11.60 1.85 -2.38
N ASP A 102 12.89 1.56 -2.26
CA ASP A 102 13.71 2.14 -1.18
C ASP A 102 14.05 3.61 -1.48
N VAL A 103 14.77 4.26 -0.56
CA VAL A 103 15.16 5.68 -0.68
C VAL A 103 16.08 5.96 -1.88
N GLU A 104 16.86 4.97 -2.30
CA GLU A 104 17.72 5.04 -3.48
C GLU A 104 16.94 4.83 -4.80
N GLY A 105 15.64 4.51 -4.71
CA GLY A 105 14.78 4.24 -5.85
C GLY A 105 14.91 2.82 -6.40
N VAL A 106 15.51 1.90 -5.64
CA VAL A 106 15.59 0.48 -6.00
C VAL A 106 14.27 -0.19 -5.66
N ARG A 107 13.74 -0.95 -6.63
CA ARG A 107 12.50 -1.70 -6.47
C ARG A 107 12.73 -2.87 -5.50
N LEU A 108 11.76 -3.11 -4.62
CA LEU A 108 11.70 -4.32 -3.79
C LEU A 108 11.76 -5.56 -4.68
N ASP A 109 12.69 -6.48 -4.38
CA ASP A 109 12.90 -7.69 -5.16
C ASP A 109 11.61 -8.52 -5.27
N LYS A 110 11.40 -9.14 -6.44
CA LYS A 110 10.21 -9.93 -6.82
C LYS A 110 8.85 -9.24 -6.76
N LEU A 111 8.74 -8.01 -6.24
CA LEU A 111 7.45 -7.31 -6.13
C LEU A 111 6.81 -7.08 -7.50
N GLY A 112 7.59 -6.80 -8.54
CA GLY A 112 7.08 -6.64 -9.91
C GLY A 112 6.37 -7.90 -10.43
N ASP A 113 6.98 -9.06 -10.20
CA ASP A 113 6.44 -10.36 -10.62
C ASP A 113 5.19 -10.74 -9.83
N VAL A 114 5.20 -10.52 -8.51
CA VAL A 114 4.03 -10.74 -7.65
C VAL A 114 2.85 -9.86 -8.07
N LEU A 115 3.09 -8.57 -8.33
CA LEU A 115 2.05 -7.67 -8.83
C LEU A 115 1.57 -8.06 -10.24
N LEU A 116 2.43 -8.64 -11.09
CA LEU A 116 2.01 -9.19 -12.37
C LEU A 116 1.14 -10.44 -12.22
N MET A 117 1.53 -11.34 -11.33
CA MET A 117 0.81 -12.57 -11.03
C MET A 117 -0.58 -12.27 -10.45
N ILE A 118 -0.68 -11.34 -9.49
CA ILE A 118 -1.91 -11.05 -8.75
C ILE A 118 -2.79 -10.04 -9.48
N ASP A 119 -2.23 -8.98 -10.06
CA ASP A 119 -3.02 -7.91 -10.67
C ASP A 119 -3.08 -7.99 -12.21
N GLY A 120 -2.32 -8.90 -12.83
CA GLY A 120 -2.25 -9.08 -14.28
C GLY A 120 -1.93 -7.78 -15.03
N SER A 121 -2.49 -7.58 -16.22
CA SER A 121 -2.30 -6.34 -16.99
C SER A 121 -3.07 -5.11 -16.46
N GLY A 122 -3.83 -5.26 -15.36
CA GLY A 122 -4.66 -4.19 -14.80
C GLY A 122 -3.87 -3.23 -13.90
N PRO A 123 -4.57 -2.26 -13.27
CA PRO A 123 -3.98 -1.36 -12.29
C PRO A 123 -3.35 -2.13 -11.14
N LYS A 124 -2.06 -1.89 -10.92
CA LYS A 124 -1.30 -2.52 -9.85
C LYS A 124 -1.74 -2.01 -8.49
N THR A 125 -1.69 -2.89 -7.50
CA THR A 125 -1.87 -2.50 -6.11
C THR A 125 -0.68 -1.66 -5.69
N GLU A 126 -0.98 -0.53 -5.07
CA GLU A 126 0.01 0.32 -4.41
C GLU A 126 -0.17 0.11 -2.90
N VAL A 127 0.64 -0.79 -2.32
CA VAL A 127 0.77 -0.88 -0.86
C VAL A 127 1.68 0.25 -0.42
N ASP A 128 1.28 0.97 0.63
CA ASP A 128 1.95 2.23 1.00
C ASP A 128 3.39 2.04 1.46
N LEU A 129 3.62 1.03 2.30
CA LEU A 129 4.92 0.78 2.91
C LEU A 129 5.15 -0.72 3.13
N TYR A 130 6.39 -1.13 2.85
CA TYR A 130 6.91 -2.43 3.19
C TYR A 130 8.09 -2.23 4.15
N PHE A 131 8.19 -3.08 5.16
CA PHE A 131 9.40 -3.25 5.94
C PHE A 131 9.96 -4.64 5.67
N LEU A 132 11.16 -4.70 5.12
CA LEU A 132 11.84 -5.96 4.81
C LEU A 132 13.03 -6.14 5.75
N GLY A 133 12.99 -7.21 6.54
CA GLY A 133 14.14 -7.69 7.31
C GLY A 133 14.68 -9.02 6.78
N GLU A 134 15.59 -9.60 7.53
CA GLU A 134 16.14 -10.93 7.22
C GLU A 134 15.11 -12.04 7.47
N ARG A 135 14.17 -11.82 8.39
CA ARG A 135 13.19 -12.84 8.81
C ARG A 135 11.77 -12.39 8.56
N ASN A 136 11.50 -11.10 8.59
CA ASN A 136 10.14 -10.56 8.56
C ASN A 136 9.89 -9.73 7.30
N LEU A 137 8.67 -9.80 6.80
CA LEU A 137 8.11 -8.88 5.82
C LEU A 137 6.82 -8.30 6.39
N ILE A 138 6.80 -6.98 6.59
CA ILE A 138 5.61 -6.25 7.05
C ILE A 138 5.09 -5.42 5.90
N LEU A 139 3.83 -5.61 5.53
CA LEU A 139 3.11 -4.69 4.66
C LEU A 139 2.24 -3.79 5.52
N VAL A 140 2.23 -2.50 5.19
CA VAL A 140 1.48 -1.49 5.92
C VAL A 140 0.53 -0.77 4.97
N GLU A 141 -0.74 -0.73 5.37
CA GLU A 141 -1.73 0.18 4.80
C GLU A 141 -1.86 1.40 5.71
N SER A 142 -1.57 2.58 5.19
CA SER A 142 -1.76 3.81 5.93
C SER A 142 -3.18 4.33 5.77
N LYS A 143 -3.69 4.97 6.81
CA LYS A 143 -4.96 5.68 6.81
C LYS A 143 -4.78 7.01 7.51
N ARG A 144 -5.44 8.05 7.00
CA ARG A 144 -5.53 9.36 7.66
C ARG A 144 -6.97 9.75 8.01
N LYS A 145 -7.85 9.81 7.01
CA LYS A 145 -9.28 10.15 7.16
C LYS A 145 -10.20 9.24 6.36
N SER A 146 -9.65 8.47 5.44
CA SER A 146 -10.34 7.55 4.55
C SER A 146 -10.68 6.23 5.26
N GLY A 147 -11.63 5.49 4.69
CA GLY A 147 -11.82 4.06 5.00
C GLY A 147 -10.90 3.19 4.15
N PHE A 148 -11.00 1.87 4.32
CA PHE A 148 -10.34 0.93 3.41
C PHE A 148 -10.95 1.01 2.01
N GLY A 149 -10.07 0.90 1.00
CA GLY A 149 -10.41 0.96 -0.40
C GLY A 149 -11.35 -0.18 -0.81
N ARG A 150 -12.39 0.19 -1.56
CA ARG A 150 -13.40 -0.73 -2.09
C ARG A 150 -13.08 -1.11 -3.54
N CYS A 151 -13.75 -2.15 -4.04
CA CYS A 151 -13.58 -2.56 -5.43
C CYS A 151 -14.14 -1.48 -6.37
N SER A 152 -13.29 -0.88 -7.20
CA SER A 152 -13.71 0.16 -8.16
C SER A 152 -14.69 -0.35 -9.23
N ARG A 153 -14.72 -1.67 -9.48
CA ARG A 153 -15.72 -2.29 -10.36
C ARG A 153 -17.12 -2.28 -9.73
N PHE A 154 -17.22 -2.22 -8.40
CA PHE A 154 -18.51 -2.14 -7.72
C PHE A 154 -19.00 -0.69 -7.65
N THR A 155 -19.84 -0.31 -8.61
CA THR A 155 -20.37 1.06 -8.70
C THR A 155 -21.89 1.04 -8.76
N LYS A 156 -22.56 2.07 -8.21
CA LYS A 156 -24.03 2.14 -8.17
C LYS A 156 -24.68 0.86 -7.60
N ARG A 157 -24.02 0.23 -6.62
CA ARG A 157 -24.38 -1.06 -6.00
C ARG A 157 -24.37 -2.28 -6.95
N ARG A 158 -23.64 -2.20 -8.06
CA ARG A 158 -23.54 -3.27 -9.06
C ARG A 158 -22.08 -3.72 -9.22
N CYS A 159 -21.85 -5.02 -9.12
CA CYS A 159 -20.63 -5.65 -9.62
C CYS A 159 -20.87 -6.08 -11.07
N PRO A 160 -19.96 -5.83 -12.02
CA PRO A 160 -20.11 -6.28 -13.40
C PRO A 160 -20.19 -7.80 -13.55
N GLU A 161 -19.70 -8.59 -12.59
CA GLU A 161 -19.92 -10.05 -12.61
C GLU A 161 -21.31 -10.47 -12.13
N MET A 162 -21.92 -9.68 -11.25
CA MET A 162 -23.26 -9.94 -10.75
C MET A 162 -24.31 -9.39 -11.73
N HIS A 163 -24.06 -8.22 -12.28
CA HIS A 163 -25.02 -7.49 -13.12
C HIS A 163 -24.51 -7.44 -14.55
N LEU A 164 -24.23 -8.61 -15.13
CA LEU A 164 -23.86 -8.73 -16.54
C LEU A 164 -25.04 -8.24 -17.40
N PRO A 165 -24.84 -7.26 -18.30
CA PRO A 165 -25.77 -7.05 -19.40
C PRO A 165 -25.86 -8.34 -20.23
N ALA A 166 -27.05 -8.67 -20.74
CA ALA A 166 -27.18 -9.81 -21.65
C ALA A 166 -26.24 -9.66 -22.85
N GLY A 167 -25.36 -10.64 -23.08
CA GLY A 167 -24.40 -10.66 -24.19
C GLY A 167 -23.04 -10.00 -23.93
N ASP A 168 -22.68 -9.71 -22.67
CA ASP A 168 -21.37 -9.10 -22.33
C ASP A 168 -20.32 -10.17 -21.96
N ASP A 169 -19.38 -10.47 -22.87
CA ASP A 169 -18.27 -11.43 -22.72
C ASP A 169 -17.12 -10.91 -21.82
N ARG A 170 -17.44 -10.15 -20.76
CA ARG A 170 -16.39 -9.63 -19.87
C ARG A 170 -15.68 -10.76 -19.16
N LEU A 171 -14.35 -10.65 -19.15
CA LEU A 171 -13.48 -11.55 -18.41
C LEU A 171 -13.93 -11.64 -16.94
N PRO A 172 -14.00 -12.86 -16.39
CA PRO A 172 -14.38 -13.05 -15.01
C PRO A 172 -13.36 -12.40 -14.08
N CYS A 173 -13.79 -12.09 -12.86
CA CYS A 173 -12.97 -11.45 -11.85
C CYS A 173 -11.87 -12.38 -11.40
N ARG A 174 -10.65 -11.93 -11.69
CA ARG A 174 -9.42 -12.58 -11.30
C ARG A 174 -9.40 -13.00 -9.82
N TYR A 175 -9.92 -12.17 -8.92
CA TYR A 175 -9.92 -12.45 -7.48
C TYR A 175 -10.89 -13.55 -7.02
N TRP A 176 -11.63 -14.14 -7.96
CA TRP A 176 -12.46 -15.33 -7.75
C TRP A 176 -12.04 -16.53 -8.62
N GLU A 177 -11.41 -16.29 -9.77
CA GLU A 177 -11.09 -17.35 -10.74
C GLU A 177 -9.62 -17.79 -10.76
N ILE A 178 -8.70 -16.84 -10.63
CA ILE A 178 -7.28 -17.13 -10.80
C ILE A 178 -6.73 -17.51 -9.44
N GLU A 179 -6.31 -18.76 -9.30
CA GLU A 179 -5.83 -19.37 -8.05
C GLU A 179 -4.92 -18.44 -7.24
N LYS A 180 -3.87 -17.91 -7.89
CA LYS A 180 -2.86 -17.02 -7.28
C LYS A 180 -3.39 -15.64 -6.87
N SER A 181 -4.52 -15.23 -7.38
CA SER A 181 -5.16 -13.96 -7.02
C SER A 181 -6.41 -14.15 -6.19
N CYS A 182 -6.85 -15.40 -6.01
CA CYS A 182 -8.16 -15.70 -5.47
C CYS A 182 -8.20 -15.37 -3.98
N PHE A 183 -9.08 -14.44 -3.58
CA PHE A 183 -9.18 -14.05 -2.18
C PHE A 183 -9.58 -15.23 -1.29
N THR A 184 -10.33 -16.19 -1.83
CA THR A 184 -10.76 -17.36 -1.06
C THR A 184 -9.60 -18.29 -0.67
N SER A 185 -8.43 -18.16 -1.29
CA SER A 185 -7.22 -18.91 -0.91
C SER A 185 -6.76 -18.55 0.51
N HIS A 186 -6.99 -17.31 0.95
CA HIS A 186 -6.53 -16.83 2.26
C HIS A 186 -7.65 -16.30 3.17
N LEU A 187 -8.83 -16.03 2.61
CA LEU A 187 -9.95 -15.39 3.31
C LEU A 187 -11.24 -16.22 3.20
N THR A 188 -12.03 -16.22 4.26
CA THR A 188 -13.41 -16.71 4.26
C THR A 188 -14.33 -15.61 3.70
N MET A 189 -14.43 -15.56 2.37
CA MET A 189 -15.22 -14.53 1.67
C MET A 189 -16.71 -14.86 1.51
N GLY A 190 -17.13 -16.07 1.92
CA GLY A 190 -18.45 -16.58 1.62
C GLY A 190 -18.57 -17.01 0.15
N PRO A 191 -19.81 -17.25 -0.34
CA PRO A 191 -20.02 -17.66 -1.72
C PRO A 191 -19.68 -16.55 -2.70
N ARG A 192 -19.35 -16.93 -3.94
CA ARG A 192 -19.21 -15.98 -5.03
C ARG A 192 -20.50 -15.15 -5.15
N PRO A 193 -20.41 -13.82 -5.32
CA PRO A 193 -21.58 -12.97 -5.45
C PRO A 193 -22.44 -13.36 -6.68
N LYS A 194 -23.76 -13.41 -6.51
CA LYS A 194 -24.75 -13.73 -7.56
C LYS A 194 -25.56 -12.48 -7.95
N PRO A 195 -26.26 -12.47 -9.10
CA PRO A 195 -27.00 -11.31 -9.63
C PRO A 195 -27.95 -10.53 -8.70
N ASP A 196 -28.39 -11.06 -7.55
CA ASP A 196 -29.26 -10.36 -6.60
C ASP A 196 -28.65 -10.22 -5.19
N SER A 197 -27.34 -10.43 -5.05
CA SER A 197 -26.65 -10.35 -3.75
C SER A 197 -26.52 -8.90 -3.28
N GLU A 198 -26.60 -8.67 -1.96
CA GLU A 198 -26.18 -7.40 -1.35
C GLU A 198 -24.69 -7.12 -1.62
N SER A 199 -24.19 -5.94 -1.20
CA SER A 199 -22.78 -5.56 -1.44
C SER A 199 -21.83 -6.67 -0.96
N PRO A 200 -21.02 -7.26 -1.85
CA PRO A 200 -20.30 -8.47 -1.51
C PRO A 200 -19.10 -8.19 -0.62
N THR A 201 -18.70 -9.17 0.20
CA THR A 201 -17.53 -9.08 1.09
C THR A 201 -16.27 -8.68 0.34
N CYS A 202 -16.06 -9.21 -0.87
CA CYS A 202 -14.91 -8.86 -1.72
C CYS A 202 -14.87 -7.37 -2.13
N ASN A 203 -16.01 -6.67 -2.12
CA ASN A 203 -16.04 -5.23 -2.33
C ASN A 203 -15.61 -4.47 -1.07
N ARG A 204 -16.12 -4.88 0.10
CA ARG A 204 -15.83 -4.24 1.39
C ARG A 204 -14.35 -4.34 1.75
N HIS A 205 -13.75 -5.51 1.55
CA HIS A 205 -12.38 -5.83 1.96
C HIS A 205 -11.36 -5.78 0.82
N TYR A 206 -11.71 -5.13 -0.29
CA TYR A 206 -10.93 -5.21 -1.54
C TYR A 206 -9.46 -4.81 -1.35
N GLN A 207 -9.19 -3.66 -0.72
CA GLN A 207 -7.82 -3.20 -0.46
C GLN A 207 -7.06 -4.21 0.40
N LEU A 208 -7.56 -4.51 1.60
CA LEU A 208 -6.90 -5.41 2.54
C LEU A 208 -6.70 -6.82 1.99
N ALA A 209 -7.65 -7.35 1.21
CA ALA A 209 -7.54 -8.65 0.57
C ALA A 209 -6.42 -8.69 -0.49
N ARG A 210 -6.26 -7.62 -1.28
CA ARG A 210 -5.14 -7.51 -2.24
C ARG A 210 -3.82 -7.41 -1.50
N THR A 211 -3.72 -6.55 -0.49
CA THR A 211 -2.50 -6.38 0.31
C THR A 211 -2.10 -7.69 0.98
N LEU A 212 -3.06 -8.43 1.53
CA LEU A 212 -2.80 -9.75 2.11
C LEU A 212 -2.31 -10.75 1.07
N THR A 213 -2.96 -10.82 -0.10
CA THR A 213 -2.59 -11.78 -1.16
C THR A 213 -1.17 -11.47 -1.68
N ILE A 214 -0.86 -10.18 -1.88
CA ILE A 214 0.49 -9.73 -2.29
C ILE A 214 1.52 -10.04 -1.22
N GLY A 215 1.23 -9.70 0.03
CA GLY A 215 2.14 -9.91 1.14
C GLY A 215 2.47 -11.38 1.37
N ARG A 216 1.49 -12.27 1.19
CA ARG A 216 1.69 -13.72 1.25
C ARG A 216 2.62 -14.23 0.17
N GLU A 217 2.27 -13.99 -1.09
CA GLU A 217 3.08 -14.49 -2.21
C GLU A 217 4.48 -13.89 -2.19
N LEU A 218 4.62 -12.62 -1.80
CA LEU A 218 5.92 -11.98 -1.67
C LEU A 218 6.73 -12.55 -0.51
N ALA A 219 6.12 -12.76 0.67
CA ALA A 219 6.79 -13.36 1.81
C ALA A 219 7.23 -14.79 1.52
N ASP A 220 6.40 -15.59 0.85
CA ASP A 220 6.74 -16.97 0.47
C ASP A 220 7.95 -16.98 -0.50
N LEU A 221 7.95 -16.11 -1.51
CA LEU A 221 9.05 -16.02 -2.47
C LEU A 221 10.34 -15.46 -1.90
N LEU A 222 10.25 -14.63 -0.86
CA LEU A 222 11.40 -14.07 -0.15
C LEU A 222 11.80 -14.94 1.04
N GLU A 223 11.05 -15.97 1.39
CA GLU A 223 11.23 -16.80 2.60
C GLU A 223 11.23 -15.94 3.88
N ARG A 224 10.15 -15.19 4.09
CA ARG A 224 9.94 -14.30 5.23
C ARG A 224 8.65 -14.62 5.96
N GLU A 225 8.60 -14.28 7.24
CA GLU A 225 7.38 -14.29 8.03
C GLU A 225 6.56 -13.04 7.71
N PHE A 226 5.33 -13.25 7.24
CA PHE A 226 4.44 -12.17 6.81
C PHE A 226 3.65 -11.52 7.95
N HIS A 227 3.65 -10.19 7.97
CA HIS A 227 2.84 -9.32 8.82
C HIS A 227 2.02 -8.35 7.97
N LEU A 228 0.81 -8.04 8.42
CA LEU A 228 -0.04 -7.03 7.79
C LEU A 228 -0.53 -6.03 8.83
N TRP A 229 -0.05 -4.80 8.73
CA TRP A 229 -0.35 -3.76 9.69
C TRP A 229 -1.13 -2.61 9.05
N VAL A 230 -1.84 -1.85 9.90
CA VAL A 230 -2.49 -0.60 9.53
C VAL A 230 -1.98 0.53 10.41
N PHE A 231 -1.57 1.63 9.79
CA PHE A 231 -1.27 2.87 10.51
C PHE A 231 -2.46 3.82 10.40
N ALA A 232 -3.06 4.20 11.52
CA ALA A 232 -4.25 5.06 11.53
C ALA A 232 -4.22 6.04 12.70
N PRO A 233 -4.87 7.21 12.62
CA PRO A 233 -5.00 8.07 13.79
C PRO A 233 -5.90 7.41 14.81
N ARG A 234 -5.57 7.55 16.10
CA ARG A 234 -6.41 7.06 17.20
C ARG A 234 -7.84 7.60 17.12
N SER A 235 -7.98 8.87 16.76
CA SER A 235 -9.27 9.55 16.59
C SER A 235 -10.14 8.99 15.45
N HIS A 236 -9.54 8.27 14.49
CA HIS A 236 -10.23 7.71 13.33
C HIS A 236 -10.42 6.19 13.44
N TRP A 237 -9.81 5.53 14.43
CA TRP A 237 -9.87 4.08 14.61
C TRP A 237 -11.30 3.54 14.66
N SER A 238 -12.19 4.18 15.42
CA SER A 238 -13.59 3.74 15.57
C SER A 238 -14.36 3.63 14.24
N LYS A 239 -13.93 4.35 13.19
CA LYS A 239 -14.52 4.26 11.84
C LYS A 239 -13.98 3.09 11.02
N LEU A 240 -12.80 2.59 11.35
CA LEU A 240 -12.13 1.48 10.67
C LEU A 240 -12.35 0.15 11.38
N GLU A 241 -12.54 0.20 12.70
CA GLU A 241 -12.57 -0.95 13.61
C GLU A 241 -13.51 -2.06 13.13
N LYS A 242 -14.76 -1.74 12.80
CA LYS A 242 -15.73 -2.73 12.34
C LYS A 242 -15.31 -3.43 11.04
N ASP A 243 -14.68 -2.71 10.11
CA ASP A 243 -14.21 -3.29 8.85
C ASP A 243 -12.95 -4.12 9.09
N TRP A 244 -12.06 -3.66 9.96
CA TRP A 244 -10.85 -4.39 10.34
C TRP A 244 -11.17 -5.70 11.06
N LEU A 245 -12.03 -5.67 12.09
CA LEU A 245 -12.40 -6.88 12.85
C LEU A 245 -13.01 -7.94 11.93
N ASP A 246 -13.99 -7.56 11.10
CA ASP A 246 -14.61 -8.46 10.11
C ASP A 246 -13.59 -8.97 9.07
N PHE A 247 -12.57 -8.19 8.72
CA PHE A 247 -11.47 -8.68 7.88
C PHE A 247 -10.60 -9.71 8.61
N THR A 248 -10.17 -9.41 9.84
CA THR A 248 -9.28 -10.30 10.62
C THR A 248 -9.93 -11.64 10.96
N GLU A 249 -11.24 -11.66 11.26
CA GLU A 249 -12.01 -12.89 11.50
C GLU A 249 -12.12 -13.78 10.25
N ARG A 250 -11.91 -13.22 9.05
CA ARG A 250 -11.95 -13.97 7.80
C ARG A 250 -10.61 -14.57 7.42
N VAL A 251 -9.51 -14.15 8.02
CA VAL A 251 -8.18 -14.68 7.72
C VAL A 251 -8.13 -16.15 8.14
N LYS A 252 -7.81 -17.03 7.19
CA LYS A 252 -7.79 -18.49 7.40
C LYS A 252 -6.56 -19.01 8.16
N ASP A 253 -5.49 -18.23 8.19
CA ASP A 253 -4.24 -18.61 8.86
C ASP A 253 -4.18 -18.01 10.27
N ASP A 254 -4.38 -18.87 11.26
CA ASP A 254 -4.35 -18.54 12.69
C ASP A 254 -3.01 -17.95 13.15
N SER A 255 -1.91 -18.29 12.47
CA SER A 255 -0.60 -17.74 12.79
C SER A 255 -0.48 -16.29 12.34
N LEU A 256 -1.03 -15.94 11.17
CA LEU A 256 -1.04 -14.56 10.68
C LEU A 256 -1.90 -13.66 11.56
N TRP A 257 -2.98 -14.17 12.14
CA TRP A 257 -3.82 -13.39 13.05
C TRP A 257 -3.03 -12.69 14.17
N ARG A 258 -1.97 -13.33 14.70
CA ARG A 258 -1.07 -12.74 15.72
C ARG A 258 -0.19 -11.60 15.19
N ARG A 259 0.06 -11.60 13.89
CA ARG A 259 0.86 -10.64 13.13
C ARG A 259 0.03 -9.55 12.45
N LEU A 260 -1.28 -9.53 12.69
CA LEU A 260 -2.17 -8.44 12.29
C LEU A 260 -2.17 -7.38 13.39
N ARG A 261 -1.89 -6.12 13.03
CA ARG A 261 -1.84 -5.02 14.00
C ARG A 261 -2.41 -3.73 13.44
N VAL A 262 -2.95 -2.91 14.33
CA VAL A 262 -3.28 -1.51 14.04
C VAL A 262 -2.51 -0.63 15.00
N ILE A 263 -1.70 0.28 14.46
CA ILE A 263 -0.83 1.16 15.25
C ILE A 263 -1.27 2.60 15.04
N ALA A 264 -1.29 3.36 16.14
CA ALA A 264 -1.65 4.77 16.09
C ALA A 264 -0.50 5.61 15.51
N TRP A 265 -0.80 6.50 14.57
CA TRP A 265 0.20 7.47 14.07
C TRP A 265 0.86 8.26 15.20
N GLU A 266 0.05 8.64 16.18
CA GLU A 266 0.49 9.42 17.34
C GLU A 266 1.54 8.67 18.19
N ASP A 267 1.54 7.34 18.17
CA ASP A 267 2.50 6.54 18.92
C ASP A 267 3.78 6.25 18.11
N ILE A 268 3.68 6.13 16.79
CA ILE A 268 4.85 6.06 15.90
C ILE A 268 5.66 7.37 15.99
N GLN A 269 4.98 8.52 15.97
CA GLN A 269 5.60 9.84 16.08
C GLN A 269 6.36 10.03 17.40
N LYS A 270 5.92 9.39 18.49
CA LYS A 270 6.65 9.42 19.78
C LYS A 270 7.98 8.68 19.73
N ILE A 271 8.13 7.69 18.85
CA ILE A 271 9.43 7.06 18.62
C ILE A 271 10.31 8.00 17.80
N ALA A 272 9.77 8.63 16.75
CA ALA A 272 10.53 9.54 15.89
C ALA A 272 11.04 10.81 16.61
N GLY A 273 10.45 11.17 17.75
CA GLY A 273 10.89 12.30 18.58
C GLY A 273 11.84 11.93 19.73
N ARG A 274 12.23 10.66 19.86
CA ARG A 274 13.29 10.20 20.78
C ARG A 274 14.64 10.26 20.10
#